data_AF-A0A3D4NRD7-F1
#
_entry.id   AF-A0A3D4NRD7-F1
#
_cell.length_a   1.000
_cell.length_b   1.000
_cell.length_c   1.000
_cell.angle_alpha   90.00
_cell.angle_beta   90.00
_cell.angle_gamma   90.00
#
_symmetry.space_group_name_H-M   'P 1'
#
loop_
_entity.id
_entity.type
_entity.pdbx_description
1 polymer ?
#
loop_
_entity_poly.entity_id
_entity_poly.type
_entity_poly.pdbx_seq_one_letter_code
_entity_poly.pdbx_strand_id
1 'polypeptide(L)' 'YSSGQVCTNGTRVFVPSHLKAAFEAKIAERVARIRIGNPEDENTNFGPLVSFAHMESVLG' A
#
# COMPACT_ATOMS: atom_id res chain seq x y z
N TYR A 1 -5.52 5.58 0.45
CA TYR A 1 -5.41 6.81 -0.35
C TYR A 1 -4.45 6.55 -1.51
N SER A 2 -4.90 6.85 -2.73
CA SER A 2 -4.22 6.68 -4.04
C SER A 2 -3.67 5.30 -4.44
N SER A 3 -3.73 4.28 -3.59
CA SER A 3 -3.32 2.89 -3.90
C SER A 3 -1.90 2.78 -4.47
N GLY A 4 -0.98 3.61 -3.97
CA GLY A 4 0.41 3.69 -4.44
C GLY A 4 0.63 4.54 -5.70
N GLN A 5 -0.43 5.07 -6.32
CA GLN A 5 -0.39 5.87 -7.53
C GLN A 5 -0.12 7.35 -7.20
N VAL A 6 1.06 7.63 -6.67
CA VAL A 6 1.54 8.98 -6.33
C VAL A 6 3.03 9.10 -6.62
N CYS A 7 3.46 10.19 -7.27
CA CYS A 7 4.85 10.36 -7.70
C CYS A 7 5.85 10.40 -6.53
N THR A 8 5.39 10.81 -5.35
CA THR A 8 6.19 10.88 -4.12
C THR A 8 6.05 9.63 -3.25
N ASN A 9 5.54 8.52 -3.80
CA ASN A 9 5.33 7.29 -3.03
C ASN A 9 6.67 6.75 -2.50
N GLY A 10 6.72 6.46 -1.20
CA GLY A 10 7.88 5.84 -0.56
C GLY A 10 7.98 4.36 -0.91
N THR A 11 8.54 4.02 -2.08
CA THR A 11 8.67 2.64 -2.56
C THR A 11 9.87 1.89 -1.97
N ARG A 12 10.79 2.62 -1.32
CA ARG A 12 12.00 2.06 -0.68
C ARG A 12 12.17 2.64 0.70
N VAL A 13 12.33 1.78 1.70
CA VAL A 13 12.54 2.17 3.10
C VAL A 13 13.85 1.57 3.60
N PHE A 14 14.70 2.40 4.20
CA PHE A 14 15.96 1.98 4.80
C PHE A 14 15.82 2.00 6.32
N VAL A 15 16.20 0.90 6.97
CA VAL A 15 16.15 0.75 8.42
C VAL A 15 17.46 0.14 8.95
N PRO A 16 17.92 0.50 10.16
CA PRO A 16 19.02 -0.20 10.82
C PRO A 16 18.72 -1.69 10.96
N SER A 17 19.71 -2.55 10.73
CA SER A 17 19.52 -4.02 10.72
C SER A 17 18.89 -4.55 12.01
N HIS A 18 19.26 -4.00 13.17
CA HIS A 18 18.71 -4.41 14.47
C HIS A 18 17.24 -4.03 14.67
N LEU A 19 16.67 -3.13 13.85
CA LEU A 19 15.26 -2.74 13.89
C LEU A 19 14.40 -3.46 12.86
N LYS A 20 14.99 -4.20 11.91
CA LYS A 20 14.29 -4.78 10.76
C LYS A 20 13.04 -5.57 11.17
N ALA A 21 13.19 -6.53 12.08
CA ALA A 21 12.08 -7.39 12.51
C ALA A 21 10.94 -6.60 13.18
N ALA A 22 11.28 -5.66 14.07
CA ALA A 22 10.29 -4.83 14.74
C ALA A 22 9.58 -3.88 13.76
N PHE A 23 10.30 -3.36 12.77
CA PHE A 23 9.73 -2.51 11.72
C PHE A 23 8.77 -3.31 10.83
N GLU A 24 9.18 -4.49 10.36
CA GLU A 24 8.35 -5.38 9.54
C GLU A 24 7.05 -5.77 10.25
N ALA A 25 7.11 -6.08 11.55
CA ALA A 25 5.92 -6.37 12.35
C ALA A 25 4.92 -5.20 12.34
N LYS A 26 5.40 -3.96 12.55
CA LYS A 26 4.54 -2.77 12.52
C LYS A 26 3.95 -2.51 11.13
N ILE A 27 4.70 -2.78 10.06
CA ILE A 27 4.19 -2.68 8.69
C ILE A 27 3.09 -3.71 8.48
N ALA A 28 3.29 -4.97 8.87
CA ALA A 28 2.28 -6.02 8.75
C ALA A 28 0.99 -5.67 9.49
N GLU A 29 1.09 -5.18 10.73
CA GLU A 29 -0.07 -4.70 11.50
C GLU A 29 -0.81 -3.55 10.81
N ARG A 30 -0.08 -2.64 10.15
CA ARG A 30 -0.69 -1.52 9.42
C ARG A 30 -1.38 -1.99 8.14
N VAL A 31 -0.75 -2.91 7.41
CA VAL A 31 -1.29 -3.53 6.19
C VAL A 31 -2.57 -4.30 6.50
N ALA A 32 -2.64 -5.01 7.63
CA ALA A 32 -3.84 -5.74 8.05
C ALA A 32 -5.07 -4.84 8.30
N ARG A 33 -4.89 -3.53 8.45
CA ARG A 33 -5.99 -2.55 8.63
C ARG A 33 -6.48 -1.95 7.31
N ILE A 34 -5.92 -2.38 6.18
CA ILE A 34 -6.34 -1.94 4.86
C ILE A 34 -7.75 -2.50 4.57
N ARG A 35 -8.65 -1.62 4.14
CA ARG A 35 -10.01 -1.94 3.71
C ARG A 35 -10.13 -1.58 2.23
N ILE A 36 -10.07 -2.61 1.40
CA ILE A 36 -10.14 -2.50 -0.06
C ILE A 36 -11.61 -2.48 -0.48
N GLY A 37 -12.00 -1.57 -1.37
CA GLY A 37 -13.40 -1.50 -1.79
C GLY A 37 -13.72 -0.39 -2.76
N ASN A 38 -15.03 -0.12 -2.89
CA ASN A 38 -15.55 0.99 -3.68
C ASN A 38 -15.07 2.33 -3.08
N PRO A 39 -14.46 3.24 -3.87
CA PRO A 39 -14.08 4.58 -3.42
C PRO A 39 -15.21 5.42 -2.83
N GLU A 40 -16.47 5.14 -3.17
CA GLU A 40 -17.65 5.83 -2.62
C GLU A 40 -18.07 5.32 -1.23
N ASP A 41 -17.57 4.17 -0.78
CA ASP A 41 -17.80 3.67 0.59
C ASP A 41 -16.84 4.37 1.56
N GLU A 42 -17.40 5.06 2.56
CA GLU A 42 -16.64 5.78 3.59
C GLU A 42 -15.71 4.87 4.42
N ASN A 43 -15.97 3.56 4.44
CA ASN A 43 -15.12 2.59 5.11
C ASN A 43 -13.90 2.19 4.27
N THR A 44 -13.93 2.38 2.95
CA THR A 44 -12.80 2.08 2.07
C THR A 44 -11.64 3.02 2.32
N ASN A 45 -10.44 2.47 2.53
CA ASN A 45 -9.22 3.28 2.64
C ASN A 45 -8.17 2.94 1.56
N PHE A 46 -8.49 1.99 0.68
CA PHE A 46 -7.66 1.57 -0.43
C PHE A 46 -8.53 1.24 -1.65
N GLY A 47 -8.48 2.09 -2.67
CA GLY A 47 -9.31 1.96 -3.88
C GLY A 47 -8.64 1.14 -4.98
N PRO A 48 -9.26 1.06 -6.16
CA PRO A 48 -8.68 0.36 -7.30
C PRO A 48 -7.48 1.11 -7.89
N LEU A 49 -6.74 0.41 -8.76
CA LEU A 49 -5.81 1.06 -9.69
C LEU A 49 -6.59 1.76 -10.80
N VAL A 50 -5.96 2.73 -11.47
CA VAL A 50 -6.62 3.63 -12.44
C VAL A 50 -7.12 2.91 -13.69
N SER A 51 -6.50 1.80 -14.08
CA SER A 51 -6.86 1.05 -15.28
C SER A 51 -6.36 -0.40 -15.21
N PHE A 52 -6.94 -1.26 -16.07
CA PHE A 52 -6.47 -2.63 -16.24
C PHE A 52 -5.01 -2.71 -16.72
N ALA A 53 -4.60 -1.86 -17.66
CA ALA A 53 -3.20 -1.82 -18.11
C ALA A 53 -2.22 -1.48 -16.96
N HIS A 54 -2.61 -0.57 -16.05
CA HIS A 54 -1.80 -0.28 -14.87
C HIS A 54 -1.77 -1.48 -13.91
N MET A 55 -2.91 -2.16 -13.71
CA MET A 55 -2.98 -3.38 -12.90
C MET A 55 -2.07 -4.47 -13.45
N GLU A 56 -2.08 -4.73 -14.76
CA GLU A 56 -1.19 -5.69 -15.41
C GLU A 56 0.27 -5.33 -15.15
N SER A 57 0.66 -4.07 -15.34
CA SER A 57 2.02 -3.61 -15.03
C SER A 57 2.42 -3.77 -13.55
N VAL A 58 1.48 -3.71 -12.61
CA VAL A 58 1.74 -3.88 -11.17
C VAL A 58 1.85 -5.35 -10.79
N LEU A 59 1.05 -6.22 -11.43
CA LEU A 59 1.05 -7.65 -11.15
C LEU A 59 2.27 -8.38 -11.76
N GLY A 60 2.87 -7.83 -12.82
CA GLY A 60 4.05 -8.38 -13.47
C GLY A 60 3.72 -9.42 -14.52
#